data_AF-A0A0D7W0Y0-F1
#
_entry.id   AF-A0A0D7W0Y0-F1
#
_cell.length_a   1.000
_cell.length_b   1.000
_cell.length_c   1.000
_cell.angle_alpha   90.00
_cell.angle_beta   90.00
_cell.angle_gamma   90.00
#
_symmetry.space_group_name_H-M   'P 1'
#
loop_
_entity.id
_entity.type
_entity.pdbx_description
1 polymer ?
#
loop_
_entity_poly.entity_id
_entity_poly.type
_entity_poly.pdbx_seq_one_letter_code
_entity_poly.pdbx_strand_id
1 'polypeptide(L)'
;MQSPKAINILALLSYCILLFLGTTFMYAQNYCGTTISNERADYYKSLKSELKKFETEFNIKTAKKSSTKAELNYIPIKAHIIRTSEGNSDFHANDLNAAIENLNEIYESAKMSFYLYEGINYINNDALYHFKKGNEKTLLTSNYSSEAINIYFIDFLENTSGESICGFTEERFNVIAMKTSCATNTTSLAHEIGHIFSLVHTHGWSDNGTTTELVDGSNCDTDGDGICDTPADPGLTNQNVDTNCNYIGGLTDANGDTYAPDTANIMSYASKSCRSQFSNAQFARMYAYYKLVKEDFASDDMDLSGTNVLSEIRVYPNPVSGGYLKFNLTSFESAVNYRISNLQGQIVLRGELSSPEIDVNQLPAGSYLISLNDAYNSVVKKFIK
;
A
#
# COMPACT_ATOMS: atom_id res chain seq x y z
N MET A 1 -28.00 17.44 -94.00
CA MET A 1 -29.05 17.16 -93.00
C MET A 1 -28.32 16.90 -91.68
N GLN A 2 -27.98 17.96 -90.95
CA GLN A 2 -28.71 18.57 -89.82
C GLN A 2 -28.38 17.93 -88.44
N SER A 3 -27.42 18.59 -87.77
CA SER A 3 -27.20 18.85 -86.32
C SER A 3 -28.51 19.02 -85.50
N PRO A 4 -28.57 18.94 -84.13
CA PRO A 4 -27.58 19.41 -83.12
C PRO A 4 -27.36 18.50 -81.87
N LYS A 5 -26.25 18.54 -81.10
CA LYS A 5 -25.57 19.56 -80.26
C LYS A 5 -26.38 20.13 -79.08
N ALA A 6 -25.98 19.74 -77.86
CA ALA A 6 -25.95 20.51 -76.59
C ALA A 6 -25.05 19.70 -75.61
N ILE A 7 -23.80 20.05 -75.28
CA ILE A 7 -23.26 21.12 -74.41
C ILE A 7 -23.90 21.14 -73.00
N ASN A 8 -23.20 20.68 -71.93
CA ASN A 8 -22.52 21.55 -70.93
C ASN A 8 -22.06 20.83 -69.62
N ILE A 9 -20.79 21.11 -69.26
CA ILE A 9 -20.21 21.41 -67.92
C ILE A 9 -20.03 20.29 -66.88
N LEU A 10 -18.76 20.07 -66.49
CA LEU A 10 -18.15 20.08 -65.13
C LEU A 10 -16.93 19.14 -65.13
N ALA A 11 -15.72 19.65 -65.35
CA ALA A 11 -14.78 20.14 -64.33
C ALA A 11 -14.05 19.00 -63.59
N LEU A 12 -12.73 18.99 -63.78
CA LEU A 12 -11.74 18.21 -63.03
C LEU A 12 -12.01 18.28 -61.52
N LEU A 13 -11.90 17.15 -60.83
CA LEU A 13 -11.24 17.11 -59.52
C LEU A 13 -10.79 15.68 -59.20
N SER A 14 -9.47 15.51 -59.30
CA SER A 14 -8.70 14.45 -58.68
C SER A 14 -8.97 14.50 -57.17
N TYR A 15 -9.66 13.52 -56.61
CA TYR A 15 -9.82 13.39 -55.17
C TYR A 15 -8.97 12.23 -54.68
N CYS A 16 -7.71 12.52 -54.36
CA CYS A 16 -6.93 11.71 -53.45
C CYS A 16 -7.64 11.71 -52.11
N ILE A 17 -8.37 10.64 -51.79
CA ILE A 17 -8.83 10.37 -50.44
C ILE A 17 -7.60 9.95 -49.64
N LEU A 18 -6.91 10.94 -49.05
CA LEU A 18 -6.07 10.74 -47.88
C LEU A 18 -6.98 10.32 -46.74
N LEU A 19 -7.12 9.00 -46.53
CA LEU A 19 -7.63 8.43 -45.29
C LEU A 19 -6.62 8.74 -44.17
N PHE A 20 -6.71 9.95 -43.63
CA PHE A 20 -6.29 10.24 -42.26
C PHE A 20 -7.30 9.54 -41.33
N LEU A 21 -7.22 8.21 -41.24
CA LEU A 21 -7.71 7.51 -40.06
C LEU A 21 -6.71 7.81 -38.97
N GLY A 22 -6.96 8.92 -38.26
CA GLY A 22 -6.28 9.22 -37.02
C GLY A 22 -6.34 7.98 -36.16
N THR A 23 -5.17 7.43 -35.83
CA THR A 23 -5.05 6.51 -34.72
C THR A 23 -5.50 7.29 -33.49
N THR A 24 -6.76 7.13 -33.10
CA THR A 24 -7.14 7.35 -31.72
C THR A 24 -6.32 6.36 -30.94
N PHE A 25 -5.18 6.81 -30.42
CA PHE A 25 -4.51 6.11 -29.34
C PHE A 25 -5.59 6.01 -28.25
N MET A 26 -6.19 4.83 -28.12
CA MET A 26 -6.85 4.50 -26.87
C MET A 26 -5.74 4.53 -25.85
N TYR A 27 -5.65 5.62 -25.09
CA TYR A 27 -4.82 5.63 -23.90
C TYR A 27 -5.37 4.52 -23.02
N ALA A 28 -4.65 3.40 -22.93
CA ALA A 28 -4.95 2.36 -21.97
C ALA A 28 -4.92 3.02 -20.59
N GLN A 29 -6.08 3.20 -19.99
CA GLN A 29 -6.15 3.69 -18.64
C GLN A 29 -5.76 2.55 -17.72
N ASN A 30 -4.58 2.67 -17.14
CA ASN A 30 -4.07 1.70 -16.19
C ASN A 30 -4.88 1.81 -14.89
N TYR A 31 -5.99 1.08 -14.76
CA TYR A 31 -6.86 1.08 -13.58
C TYR A 31 -6.23 0.30 -12.41
N CYS A 32 -6.88 0.37 -11.25
CA CYS A 32 -6.64 -0.59 -10.17
C CYS A 32 -7.04 -1.99 -10.64
N GLY A 33 -6.25 -3.00 -10.29
CA GLY A 33 -6.53 -4.40 -10.53
C GLY A 33 -6.97 -5.15 -9.27
N THR A 34 -7.19 -4.49 -8.14
CA THR A 34 -7.62 -5.09 -6.89
C THR A 34 -9.07 -5.55 -6.99
N THR A 35 -9.35 -6.75 -6.49
CA THR A 35 -10.70 -7.33 -6.46
C THR A 35 -10.95 -7.91 -5.08
N ILE A 36 -12.03 -7.50 -4.43
CA ILE A 36 -12.37 -8.01 -3.10
C ILE A 36 -13.15 -9.31 -3.22
N SER A 37 -12.57 -10.40 -2.70
CA SER A 37 -13.28 -11.70 -2.62
C SER A 37 -14.44 -11.65 -1.62
N ASN A 38 -15.48 -12.46 -1.83
CA ASN A 38 -16.60 -12.55 -0.88
C ASN A 38 -16.14 -12.88 0.55
N GLU A 39 -15.21 -13.82 0.69
CA GLU A 39 -14.62 -14.20 1.98
C GLU A 39 -13.98 -13.01 2.70
N ARG A 40 -13.34 -12.13 1.93
CA ARG A 40 -12.67 -10.94 2.44
C ARG A 40 -13.65 -9.82 2.76
N ALA A 41 -14.68 -9.64 1.94
CA ALA A 41 -15.79 -8.74 2.23
C ALA A 41 -16.49 -9.14 3.53
N ASP A 42 -16.77 -10.43 3.72
CA ASP A 42 -17.37 -10.97 4.94
C ASP A 42 -16.48 -10.76 6.16
N TYR A 43 -15.17 -10.96 6.03
CA TYR A 43 -14.20 -10.64 7.07
C TYR A 43 -14.25 -9.15 7.44
N TYR A 44 -14.16 -8.23 6.48
CA TYR A 44 -14.22 -6.79 6.77
C TYR A 44 -15.54 -6.38 7.45
N LYS A 45 -16.67 -6.92 6.96
CA LYS A 45 -17.99 -6.71 7.59
C LYS A 45 -18.03 -7.23 9.03
N SER A 46 -17.37 -8.35 9.32
CA SER A 46 -17.30 -8.91 10.68
C SER A 46 -16.57 -7.99 11.67
N LEU A 47 -15.61 -7.17 11.19
CA LEU A 47 -14.84 -6.25 12.04
C LEU A 47 -15.58 -4.95 12.37
N LYS A 48 -16.71 -4.65 11.70
CA LYS A 48 -17.41 -3.34 11.78
C LYS A 48 -17.60 -2.84 13.22
N SER A 49 -18.01 -3.72 14.13
CA SER A 49 -18.24 -3.38 15.55
C SER A 49 -16.95 -3.00 16.28
N GLU A 50 -15.85 -3.68 15.98
CA GLU A 50 -14.55 -3.43 16.59
C GLU A 50 -13.91 -2.15 16.04
N LEU A 51 -13.99 -1.95 14.73
CA LEU A 51 -13.52 -0.75 14.05
C LEU A 51 -14.20 0.50 14.61
N LYS A 52 -15.51 0.44 14.90
CA LYS A 52 -16.26 1.60 15.39
C LYS A 52 -15.71 2.19 16.67
N LYS A 53 -15.10 1.36 17.54
CA LYS A 53 -14.46 1.80 18.79
C LYS A 53 -13.27 2.71 18.49
N PHE A 54 -12.38 2.28 17.59
CA PHE A 54 -11.19 3.04 17.22
C PHE A 54 -11.50 4.21 16.28
N GLU A 55 -12.52 4.12 15.42
CA GLU A 55 -13.03 5.25 14.63
C GLU A 55 -13.52 6.38 15.56
N THR A 56 -14.24 6.03 16.63
CA THR A 56 -14.70 7.00 17.64
C THR A 56 -13.52 7.63 18.38
N GLU A 57 -12.52 6.82 18.76
CA GLU A 57 -11.28 7.32 19.36
C GLU A 57 -10.57 8.32 18.42
N PHE A 58 -10.42 7.97 17.14
CA PHE A 58 -9.83 8.82 16.12
C PHE A 58 -10.55 10.16 16.02
N ASN A 59 -11.88 10.15 15.89
CA ASN A 59 -12.69 11.36 15.79
C ASN A 59 -12.58 12.27 17.04
N ILE A 60 -12.47 11.68 18.24
CA ILE A 60 -12.23 12.45 19.47
C ILE A 60 -10.83 13.08 19.46
N LYS A 61 -9.81 12.35 18.98
CA LYS A 61 -8.44 12.84 18.87
C LYS A 61 -8.31 13.97 17.85
N THR A 62 -8.99 13.89 16.70
CA THR A 62 -8.94 14.91 15.65
C THR A 62 -9.75 16.16 16.00
N ALA A 63 -10.87 16.02 16.71
CA ALA A 63 -11.69 17.15 17.15
C ALA A 63 -11.01 17.99 18.25
N LYS A 64 -10.21 17.36 19.12
CA LYS A 64 -9.41 18.09 20.12
C LYS A 64 -8.19 18.69 19.43
N LYS A 65 -8.17 20.01 19.24
CA LYS A 65 -6.95 20.79 18.90
C LYS A 65 -5.92 20.66 20.03
N SER A 66 -5.27 19.51 20.14
CA SER A 66 -4.26 19.27 21.17
C SER A 66 -2.93 19.87 20.73
N SER A 67 -2.29 20.60 21.65
CA SER A 67 -0.92 21.12 21.51
C SER A 67 0.16 20.04 21.70
N THR A 68 -0.23 18.78 21.89
CA THR A 68 0.69 17.64 21.96
C THR A 68 0.98 17.11 20.56
N LYS A 69 2.26 16.87 20.25
CA LYS A 69 2.72 16.24 19.01
C LYS A 69 1.83 15.03 18.68
N ALA A 70 1.26 15.00 17.47
CA ALA A 70 0.38 13.91 17.06
C ALA A 70 1.12 12.57 17.17
N GLU A 71 0.50 11.61 17.85
CA GLU A 71 0.99 10.22 17.92
C GLU A 71 0.82 9.60 16.53
N LEU A 72 1.92 9.44 15.79
CA LEU A 72 1.95 8.76 14.50
C LEU A 72 2.24 7.27 14.70
N ASN A 73 1.52 6.44 13.95
CA ASN A 73 1.80 5.02 13.84
C ASN A 73 2.81 4.82 12.70
N TYR A 74 3.97 4.24 13.00
CA TYR A 74 5.00 3.96 12.01
C TYR A 74 4.83 2.56 11.43
N ILE A 75 4.75 2.46 10.11
CA ILE A 75 4.36 1.24 9.40
C ILE A 75 5.48 0.85 8.43
N PRO A 76 6.05 -0.36 8.57
CA PRO A 76 7.14 -0.83 7.71
C PRO A 76 6.66 -1.16 6.29
N ILE A 77 7.44 -0.70 5.30
CA ILE A 77 7.33 -1.10 3.89
C ILE A 77 8.60 -1.86 3.51
N LYS A 78 8.45 -3.09 3.01
CA LYS A 78 9.52 -3.80 2.31
C LYS A 78 9.38 -3.53 0.82
N ALA A 79 10.31 -2.75 0.25
CA ALA A 79 10.29 -2.40 -1.17
C ALA A 79 11.10 -3.40 -2.00
N HIS A 80 10.48 -3.94 -3.05
CA HIS A 80 11.10 -4.80 -4.05
C HIS A 80 11.13 -4.08 -5.40
N ILE A 81 12.31 -3.63 -5.84
CA ILE A 81 12.45 -3.05 -7.17
C ILE A 81 12.82 -4.18 -8.13
N ILE A 82 11.90 -4.49 -9.05
CA ILE A 82 12.14 -5.48 -10.10
C ILE A 82 12.90 -4.83 -11.24
N ARG A 83 13.94 -5.52 -11.70
CA ARG A 83 14.84 -5.08 -12.76
C ARG A 83 14.96 -6.20 -13.79
N THR A 84 15.40 -5.85 -14.99
CA THR A 84 15.81 -6.85 -15.96
C THR A 84 16.92 -7.73 -15.38
N SER A 85 17.18 -8.89 -15.97
CA SER A 85 18.27 -9.77 -15.55
C SER A 85 19.65 -9.07 -15.61
N GLU A 86 19.79 -8.07 -16.48
CA GLU A 86 20.97 -7.21 -16.60
C GLU A 86 21.05 -6.10 -15.52
N GLY A 87 20.02 -5.96 -14.70
CA GLY A 87 19.95 -4.98 -13.61
C GLY A 87 19.41 -3.60 -14.03
N ASN A 88 18.74 -3.50 -15.18
CA ASN A 88 18.16 -2.24 -15.65
C ASN A 88 16.73 -2.06 -15.14
N SER A 89 16.37 -0.82 -14.78
CA SER A 89 15.01 -0.39 -14.45
C SER A 89 14.93 1.12 -14.61
N ASP A 90 13.75 1.66 -14.89
CA ASP A 90 13.46 3.10 -14.94
C ASP A 90 13.06 3.67 -13.56
N PHE A 91 12.93 2.81 -12.55
CA PHE A 91 12.52 3.15 -11.21
C PHE A 91 13.67 2.96 -10.23
N HIS A 92 14.02 4.02 -9.52
CA HIS A 92 15.19 4.07 -8.68
C HIS A 92 14.86 4.45 -7.24
N ALA A 93 15.88 4.43 -6.38
CA ALA A 93 15.72 4.75 -4.97
C ALA A 93 15.12 6.16 -4.75
N ASN A 94 15.42 7.13 -5.61
CA ASN A 94 14.85 8.47 -5.52
C ASN A 94 13.35 8.49 -5.81
N ASP A 95 12.89 7.72 -6.80
CA ASP A 95 11.47 7.59 -7.13
C ASP A 95 10.71 6.91 -5.99
N LEU A 96 11.30 5.87 -5.40
CA LEU A 96 10.76 5.22 -4.22
C LEU A 96 10.66 6.18 -3.03
N ASN A 97 11.70 6.96 -2.76
CA ASN A 97 11.69 7.93 -1.67
C ASN A 97 10.59 8.97 -1.88
N ALA A 98 10.45 9.51 -3.10
CA ALA A 98 9.38 10.44 -3.43
C ALA A 98 7.98 9.82 -3.27
N ALA A 99 7.81 8.54 -3.65
CA ALA A 99 6.56 7.82 -3.47
C ALA A 99 6.22 7.62 -1.98
N ILE A 100 7.21 7.28 -1.14
CA ILE A 100 7.02 7.14 0.32
C ILE A 100 6.75 8.51 0.97
N GLU A 101 7.40 9.58 0.53
CA GLU A 101 7.12 10.94 1.00
C GLU A 101 5.68 11.35 0.68
N ASN A 102 5.23 11.11 -0.56
CA ASN A 102 3.84 11.38 -0.95
C ASN A 102 2.83 10.55 -0.16
N LEU A 103 3.10 9.26 0.10
CA LEU A 103 2.28 8.45 0.99
C LEU A 103 2.19 9.06 2.39
N ASN A 104 3.32 9.49 2.95
CA ASN A 104 3.36 10.11 4.28
C ASN A 104 2.54 11.40 4.34
N GLU A 105 2.57 12.23 3.31
CA GLU A 105 1.74 13.44 3.23
C GLU A 105 0.24 13.12 3.23
N ILE A 106 -0.18 12.12 2.44
CA ILE A 106 -1.60 11.74 2.32
C ILE A 106 -2.10 11.09 3.63
N TYR A 107 -1.30 10.20 4.21
CA TYR A 107 -1.70 9.36 5.36
C TYR A 107 -1.43 10.01 6.72
N GLU A 108 -0.77 11.17 6.78
CA GLU A 108 -0.59 11.92 8.03
C GLU A 108 -1.94 12.21 8.71
N SER A 109 -2.98 12.48 7.91
CA SER A 109 -4.35 12.70 8.39
C SER A 109 -4.93 11.48 9.10
N ALA A 110 -4.57 10.26 8.68
CA ALA A 110 -4.89 9.00 9.37
C ALA A 110 -3.97 8.68 10.55
N LYS A 111 -3.02 9.56 10.90
CA LYS A 111 -1.99 9.31 11.93
C LYS A 111 -1.11 8.11 11.59
N MET A 112 -0.77 7.96 10.31
CA MET A 112 0.04 6.87 9.80
C MET A 112 1.25 7.45 9.07
N SER A 113 2.40 6.80 9.23
CA SER A 113 3.63 7.16 8.56
C SER A 113 4.38 5.90 8.14
N PHE A 114 4.84 5.87 6.90
CA PHE A 114 5.52 4.73 6.31
C PHE A 114 7.03 4.94 6.26
N TYR A 115 7.77 3.87 6.50
CA TYR A 115 9.22 3.87 6.40
C TYR A 115 9.73 2.60 5.72
N LEU A 116 10.91 2.71 5.11
CA LEU A 116 11.56 1.58 4.44
C LEU A 116 12.15 0.61 5.46
N TYR A 117 11.66 -0.62 5.49
CA TYR A 117 12.12 -1.71 6.33
C TYR A 117 13.26 -2.48 5.64
N GLU A 118 14.43 -2.58 6.30
CA GLU A 118 15.62 -3.27 5.80
C GLU A 118 16.09 -2.84 4.39
N GLY A 119 15.86 -1.59 4.02
CA GLY A 119 16.28 -1.04 2.73
C GLY A 119 15.55 -1.62 1.53
N ILE A 120 16.08 -1.31 0.34
CA ILE A 120 15.50 -1.76 -0.93
C ILE A 120 16.04 -3.15 -1.26
N ASN A 121 15.14 -4.09 -1.51
CA ASN A 121 15.49 -5.35 -2.13
C ASN A 121 15.39 -5.19 -3.66
N TYR A 122 16.47 -5.48 -4.37
CA TYR A 122 16.46 -5.44 -5.82
C TYR A 122 16.47 -6.84 -6.42
N ILE A 123 15.52 -7.11 -7.32
CA ILE A 123 15.33 -8.43 -7.90
C ILE A 123 15.56 -8.34 -9.40
N ASN A 124 16.62 -8.99 -9.90
CA ASN A 124 16.92 -9.06 -11.33
C ASN A 124 16.24 -10.30 -11.91
N ASN A 125 15.09 -10.13 -12.55
CA ASN A 125 14.30 -11.24 -13.09
C ASN A 125 13.35 -10.75 -14.19
N ASP A 126 13.65 -11.08 -15.44
CA ASP A 126 12.83 -10.67 -16.59
C ASP A 126 11.38 -11.22 -16.52
N ALA A 127 11.17 -12.38 -15.90
CA ALA A 127 9.83 -12.96 -15.73
C ALA A 127 8.99 -12.23 -14.65
N LEU A 128 9.63 -11.50 -13.74
CA LEU A 128 8.93 -10.60 -12.82
C LEU A 128 8.86 -9.17 -13.37
N TYR A 129 9.76 -8.80 -14.29
CA TYR A 129 9.79 -7.49 -14.93
C TYR A 129 8.51 -7.24 -15.75
N HIS A 130 7.97 -8.29 -16.37
CA HIS A 130 6.60 -8.36 -16.88
C HIS A 130 5.79 -9.31 -16.01
N PHE A 131 4.93 -8.76 -15.16
CA PHE A 131 4.08 -9.55 -14.28
C PHE A 131 2.62 -9.57 -14.75
N LYS A 132 2.00 -10.75 -14.68
CA LYS A 132 0.57 -10.93 -14.93
C LYS A 132 -0.14 -11.39 -13.66
N LYS A 133 -1.20 -10.68 -13.27
CA LYS A 133 -2.11 -11.04 -12.17
C LYS A 133 -2.60 -12.48 -12.32
N GLY A 134 -2.67 -13.22 -11.22
CA GLY A 134 -2.92 -14.66 -11.13
C GLY A 134 -1.67 -15.50 -10.80
N ASN A 135 -0.48 -14.88 -10.77
CA ASN A 135 0.79 -15.54 -10.43
C ASN A 135 1.37 -15.02 -9.10
N GLU A 136 0.56 -14.46 -8.21
CA GLU A 136 0.97 -13.77 -6.97
C GLU A 136 1.85 -14.65 -6.07
N LYS A 137 1.67 -15.97 -6.13
CA LYS A 137 2.51 -16.93 -5.42
C LYS A 137 4.01 -16.71 -5.68
N THR A 138 4.41 -16.27 -6.86
CA THR A 138 5.84 -16.03 -7.17
C THR A 138 6.41 -14.80 -6.44
N LEU A 139 5.56 -13.85 -6.05
CA LEU A 139 5.94 -12.72 -5.21
C LEU A 139 6.20 -13.19 -3.77
N LEU A 140 5.42 -14.17 -3.29
CA LEU A 140 5.42 -14.64 -1.90
C LEU A 140 6.59 -15.60 -1.52
N THR A 141 7.31 -16.19 -2.47
CA THR A 141 8.11 -17.41 -2.20
C THR A 141 9.63 -17.24 -1.97
N SER A 142 10.15 -16.02 -1.84
CA SER A 142 11.59 -15.83 -1.50
C SER A 142 11.99 -14.46 -0.97
N ASN A 143 11.23 -13.41 -1.31
CA ASN A 143 11.58 -12.03 -0.97
C ASN A 143 10.62 -11.39 0.03
N TYR A 144 9.57 -12.11 0.42
CA TYR A 144 8.49 -11.65 1.27
C TYR A 144 8.96 -11.43 2.72
N SER A 145 8.47 -10.36 3.34
CA SER A 145 8.66 -10.04 4.76
C SER A 145 7.30 -10.01 5.47
N SER A 146 7.08 -10.90 6.44
CA SER A 146 5.83 -10.95 7.20
C SER A 146 5.60 -9.73 8.09
N GLU A 147 6.67 -9.00 8.44
CA GLU A 147 6.62 -7.85 9.34
C GLU A 147 6.30 -6.53 8.62
N ALA A 148 6.15 -6.54 7.29
CA ALA A 148 6.03 -5.33 6.49
C ALA A 148 4.96 -5.44 5.39
N ILE A 149 4.53 -4.28 4.90
CA ILE A 149 3.80 -4.21 3.63
C ILE A 149 4.82 -4.44 2.51
N ASN A 150 4.66 -5.52 1.75
CA ASN A 150 5.58 -5.85 0.66
C ASN A 150 5.09 -5.19 -0.62
N ILE A 151 5.91 -4.32 -1.21
CA ILE A 151 5.55 -3.57 -2.41
C ILE A 151 6.53 -3.91 -3.52
N TYR A 152 6.03 -4.56 -4.57
CA TYR A 152 6.79 -4.97 -5.76
C TYR A 152 6.60 -3.93 -6.86
N PHE A 153 7.64 -3.16 -7.12
CA PHE A 153 7.70 -2.16 -8.19
C PHE A 153 8.13 -2.84 -9.49
N ILE A 154 7.18 -2.98 -10.42
CA ILE A 154 7.26 -3.79 -11.63
C ILE A 154 7.12 -2.88 -12.86
N ASP A 155 7.91 -3.09 -13.91
CA ASP A 155 7.88 -2.23 -15.11
C ASP A 155 6.56 -2.36 -15.87
N PHE A 156 6.15 -3.60 -16.11
CA PHE A 156 4.93 -3.89 -16.86
C PHE A 156 4.02 -4.87 -16.12
N LEU A 157 2.80 -4.40 -15.85
CA LEU A 157 1.79 -5.10 -15.06
C LEU A 157 0.50 -5.23 -15.85
N GLU A 158 -0.04 -6.46 -15.90
CA GLU A 158 -1.30 -6.78 -16.58
C GLU A 158 -2.26 -7.56 -15.68
N ASN A 159 -3.56 -7.37 -15.91
CA ASN A 159 -4.61 -8.17 -15.29
C ASN A 159 -4.74 -9.56 -15.96
N THR A 160 -5.67 -10.37 -15.48
CA THR A 160 -5.91 -11.73 -16.02
C THR A 160 -6.34 -11.73 -17.50
N SER A 161 -7.01 -10.66 -17.93
CA SER A 161 -7.45 -10.41 -19.33
C SER A 161 -6.32 -9.92 -20.25
N GLY A 162 -5.14 -9.59 -19.72
CA GLY A 162 -4.02 -9.05 -20.49
C GLY A 162 -4.08 -7.54 -20.72
N GLU A 163 -4.86 -6.82 -19.92
CA GLU A 163 -4.93 -5.36 -19.96
C GLU A 163 -3.94 -4.77 -18.96
N SER A 164 -3.24 -3.69 -19.34
CA SER A 164 -2.30 -3.05 -18.44
C SER A 164 -3.02 -2.31 -17.30
N ILE A 165 -2.54 -2.52 -16.07
CA ILE A 165 -3.08 -1.95 -14.84
C ILE A 165 -1.97 -1.21 -14.08
N CYS A 166 -2.34 -0.35 -13.14
CA CYS A 166 -1.34 0.35 -12.32
C CYS A 166 -0.88 -0.44 -11.11
N GLY A 167 -1.75 -1.26 -10.55
CA GLY A 167 -1.41 -2.01 -9.37
C GLY A 167 -2.54 -2.93 -8.97
N PHE A 168 -2.24 -3.83 -8.05
CA PHE A 168 -3.25 -4.55 -7.30
C PHE A 168 -2.70 -4.89 -5.91
N THR A 169 -3.63 -5.14 -5.01
CA THR A 169 -3.37 -5.49 -3.61
C THR A 169 -3.86 -6.91 -3.34
N GLU A 170 -3.00 -7.71 -2.73
CA GLU A 170 -3.34 -8.99 -2.11
C GLU A 170 -3.32 -8.79 -0.59
N GLU A 171 -4.49 -8.45 -0.07
CA GLU A 171 -4.69 -7.99 1.29
C GLU A 171 -4.41 -9.06 2.34
N ARG A 172 -4.55 -10.35 2.01
CA ARG A 172 -4.30 -11.45 2.97
C ARG A 172 -2.83 -11.55 3.38
N PHE A 173 -1.95 -11.09 2.52
CA PHE A 173 -0.50 -11.17 2.71
C PHE A 173 0.14 -9.77 2.76
N ASN A 174 -0.65 -8.70 2.84
CA ASN A 174 -0.14 -7.33 2.78
C ASN A 174 0.82 -7.08 1.59
N VAL A 175 0.47 -7.61 0.41
CA VAL A 175 1.29 -7.47 -0.81
C VAL A 175 0.65 -6.49 -1.76
N ILE A 176 1.46 -5.60 -2.33
CA ILE A 176 1.10 -4.72 -3.43
C ILE A 176 2.02 -5.01 -4.62
N ALA A 177 1.46 -5.27 -5.79
CA ALA A 177 2.16 -5.17 -7.05
C ALA A 177 1.86 -3.79 -7.64
N MET A 178 2.89 -2.99 -7.93
CA MET A 178 2.76 -1.62 -8.40
C MET A 178 3.58 -1.42 -9.67
N LYS A 179 2.94 -0.91 -10.72
CA LYS A 179 3.62 -0.52 -11.94
C LYS A 179 4.50 0.71 -11.69
N THR A 180 5.77 0.68 -12.08
CA THR A 180 6.74 1.76 -11.81
C THR A 180 6.26 3.12 -12.28
N SER A 181 5.77 3.21 -13.53
CA SER A 181 5.17 4.42 -14.11
C SER A 181 3.92 4.94 -13.39
N CYS A 182 3.33 4.16 -12.47
CA CYS A 182 2.21 4.56 -11.64
C CYS A 182 2.62 4.89 -10.20
N ALA A 183 3.76 4.36 -9.73
CA ALA A 183 4.23 4.57 -8.36
C ALA A 183 4.58 6.04 -8.06
N THR A 184 5.02 6.78 -9.07
CA THR A 184 5.43 8.19 -8.94
C THR A 184 4.27 9.17 -9.13
N ASN A 185 3.07 8.69 -9.47
CA ASN A 185 1.88 9.54 -9.41
C ASN A 185 1.40 9.64 -7.96
N THR A 186 0.63 10.68 -7.65
CA THR A 186 0.25 11.01 -6.28
C THR A 186 -0.86 10.12 -5.69
N THR A 187 -1.51 9.23 -6.45
CA THR A 187 -2.72 8.55 -5.94
C THR A 187 -2.77 7.04 -6.15
N SER A 188 -2.03 6.46 -7.10
CA SER A 188 -2.09 5.01 -7.37
C SER A 188 -1.53 4.21 -6.22
N LEU A 189 -0.36 4.57 -5.69
CA LEU A 189 0.20 3.85 -4.55
C LEU A 189 -0.64 4.05 -3.29
N ALA A 190 -1.15 5.28 -3.06
CA ALA A 190 -2.09 5.55 -1.98
C ALA A 190 -3.37 4.71 -2.10
N HIS A 191 -3.93 4.55 -3.31
CA HIS A 191 -5.10 3.71 -3.54
C HIS A 191 -4.87 2.26 -3.11
N GLU A 192 -3.76 1.65 -3.54
CA GLU A 192 -3.45 0.26 -3.17
C GLU A 192 -3.18 0.11 -1.67
N ILE A 193 -2.51 1.08 -1.04
CA ILE A 193 -2.33 1.09 0.42
C ILE A 193 -3.68 1.22 1.14
N GLY A 194 -4.66 1.94 0.57
CA GLY A 194 -6.02 2.02 1.11
C GLY A 194 -6.66 0.64 1.28
N HIS A 195 -6.47 -0.26 0.31
CA HIS A 195 -6.97 -1.64 0.38
C HIS A 195 -6.33 -2.45 1.51
N ILE A 196 -5.03 -2.29 1.76
CA ILE A 196 -4.36 -2.91 2.93
C ILE A 196 -5.07 -2.52 4.24
N PHE A 197 -5.60 -1.29 4.30
CA PHE A 197 -6.23 -0.72 5.48
C PHE A 197 -7.77 -0.71 5.43
N SER A 198 -8.36 -1.76 4.82
CA SER A 198 -9.80 -2.02 4.84
C SER A 198 -10.67 -1.00 4.10
N LEU A 199 -10.09 -0.20 3.22
CA LEU A 199 -10.88 0.57 2.26
C LEU A 199 -11.21 -0.30 1.04
N VAL A 200 -12.46 -0.24 0.60
CA VAL A 200 -12.89 -0.78 -0.69
C VAL A 200 -13.17 0.37 -1.64
N HIS A 201 -13.44 0.07 -2.91
CA HIS A 201 -13.84 1.11 -3.85
C HIS A 201 -15.13 1.78 -3.39
N THR A 202 -15.29 3.07 -3.68
CA THR A 202 -16.48 3.85 -3.29
C THR A 202 -17.78 3.26 -3.85
N HIS A 203 -17.73 2.60 -5.02
CA HIS A 203 -18.84 1.84 -5.60
C HIS A 203 -19.03 0.45 -4.97
N GLY A 204 -18.38 0.17 -3.85
CA GLY A 204 -18.61 -0.97 -2.97
C GLY A 204 -17.79 -2.24 -3.23
N TRP A 205 -18.33 -3.36 -2.75
CA TRP A 205 -17.61 -4.65 -2.62
C TRP A 205 -17.39 -5.40 -3.93
N SER A 206 -18.01 -4.94 -5.03
CA SER A 206 -17.87 -5.57 -6.34
C SER A 206 -17.79 -4.51 -7.43
N ASP A 207 -16.98 -4.78 -8.46
CA ASP A 207 -16.87 -3.89 -9.62
C ASP A 207 -18.00 -4.09 -10.65
N ASN A 208 -19.06 -4.83 -10.29
CA ASN A 208 -20.14 -5.23 -11.20
C ASN A 208 -21.37 -4.29 -11.11
N GLY A 209 -21.13 -2.98 -11.18
CA GLY A 209 -22.17 -1.97 -11.26
C GLY A 209 -22.52 -1.33 -9.92
N THR A 210 -23.64 -0.59 -9.91
CA THR A 210 -24.10 0.22 -8.78
C THR A 210 -24.61 -0.65 -7.63
N THR A 211 -24.21 -0.31 -6.40
CA THR A 211 -24.78 -0.93 -5.19
C THR A 211 -26.21 -0.43 -4.92
N THR A 212 -26.81 -0.87 -3.82
CA THR A 212 -28.10 -0.36 -3.34
C THR A 212 -27.97 0.84 -2.38
N GLU A 213 -26.79 1.48 -2.33
CA GLU A 213 -26.57 2.68 -1.53
C GLU A 213 -27.47 3.83 -2.01
N LEU A 214 -28.17 4.45 -1.06
CA LEU A 214 -29.07 5.57 -1.31
C LEU A 214 -28.31 6.89 -1.20
N VAL A 215 -28.66 7.83 -2.07
CA VAL A 215 -28.02 9.16 -2.16
C VAL A 215 -28.18 9.95 -0.86
N ASP A 216 -29.26 9.71 -0.11
CA ASP A 216 -29.51 10.34 1.19
C ASP A 216 -28.63 9.80 2.33
N GLY A 217 -27.85 8.74 2.09
CA GLY A 217 -26.98 8.10 3.07
C GLY A 217 -27.72 7.30 4.14
N SER A 218 -29.01 6.98 3.97
CA SER A 218 -29.77 6.25 4.98
C SER A 218 -29.30 4.79 5.21
N ASN A 219 -28.55 4.22 4.26
CA ASN A 219 -27.95 2.88 4.33
C ASN A 219 -26.45 2.84 4.01
N CYS A 220 -25.75 3.98 4.05
CA CYS A 220 -24.31 4.09 3.76
C CYS A 220 -23.42 3.21 4.65
N ASP A 221 -23.91 2.73 5.79
CA ASP A 221 -23.15 1.88 6.68
C ASP A 221 -23.22 0.39 6.32
N THR A 222 -24.14 -0.01 5.43
CA THR A 222 -24.31 -1.39 4.95
C THR A 222 -24.08 -1.57 3.46
N ASP A 223 -24.33 -0.52 2.69
CA ASP A 223 -24.18 -0.47 1.24
C ASP A 223 -22.95 0.36 0.84
N GLY A 224 -22.69 0.47 -0.47
CA GLY A 224 -21.51 1.17 -0.97
C GLY A 224 -20.22 0.58 -0.41
N ASP A 225 -19.31 1.46 -0.01
CA ASP A 225 -18.05 1.13 0.69
C ASP A 225 -18.21 0.98 2.22
N GLY A 226 -19.42 1.15 2.74
CA GLY A 226 -19.71 1.07 4.17
C GLY A 226 -19.16 2.26 4.97
N ILE A 227 -18.99 3.41 4.32
CA ILE A 227 -18.51 4.67 4.89
C ILE A 227 -19.53 5.76 4.55
N CYS A 228 -19.92 6.57 5.53
CA CYS A 228 -21.08 7.48 5.37
C CYS A 228 -20.75 8.91 4.96
N ASP A 229 -19.46 9.27 4.93
CA ASP A 229 -19.03 10.57 4.40
C ASP A 229 -18.46 10.47 2.97
N THR A 230 -18.51 9.27 2.39
CA THR A 230 -18.35 9.01 0.97
C THR A 230 -19.75 9.05 0.33
N PRO A 231 -20.01 9.93 -0.65
CA PRO A 231 -21.29 9.95 -1.34
C PRO A 231 -21.51 8.67 -2.15
N ALA A 232 -22.77 8.26 -2.27
CA ALA A 232 -23.15 7.07 -3.03
C ALA A 232 -22.58 7.09 -4.46
N ASP A 233 -21.83 6.03 -4.79
CA ASP A 233 -21.11 5.93 -6.05
C ASP A 233 -21.71 4.86 -6.97
N PRO A 234 -22.27 5.25 -8.13
CA PRO A 234 -22.86 4.32 -9.07
C PRO A 234 -21.84 3.54 -9.91
N GLY A 235 -20.54 3.74 -9.70
CA GLY A 235 -19.46 3.18 -10.49
C GLY A 235 -18.94 4.20 -11.50
N LEU A 236 -17.82 4.84 -11.18
CA LEU A 236 -17.18 5.82 -12.05
C LEU A 236 -16.40 5.19 -13.20
N THR A 237 -16.48 5.82 -14.36
CA THR A 237 -15.73 5.47 -15.58
C THR A 237 -15.49 6.72 -16.42
N ASN A 238 -14.65 6.63 -17.46
CA ASN A 238 -14.45 7.77 -18.39
C ASN A 238 -15.68 8.11 -19.24
N GLN A 239 -16.71 7.28 -19.21
CA GLN A 239 -17.97 7.54 -19.90
C GLN A 239 -18.89 8.43 -19.06
N ASN A 240 -18.70 8.47 -17.73
CA ASN A 240 -19.53 9.23 -16.81
C ASN A 240 -18.76 10.26 -15.97
N VAL A 241 -17.45 10.40 -16.15
CA VAL A 241 -16.62 11.50 -15.62
C VAL A 241 -15.94 12.23 -16.77
N ASP A 242 -16.11 13.55 -16.84
CA ASP A 242 -15.51 14.38 -17.88
C ASP A 242 -14.03 14.73 -17.60
N THR A 243 -13.39 15.42 -18.54
CA THR A 243 -11.97 15.83 -18.42
C THR A 243 -11.72 16.91 -17.37
N ASN A 244 -12.78 17.59 -16.90
CA ASN A 244 -12.75 18.54 -15.80
C ASN A 244 -13.07 17.86 -14.46
N CYS A 245 -13.12 16.52 -14.44
CA CYS A 245 -13.41 15.71 -13.27
C CYS A 245 -14.83 15.87 -12.72
N ASN A 246 -15.78 16.30 -13.55
CA ASN A 246 -17.19 16.35 -13.16
C ASN A 246 -17.86 15.02 -13.48
N TYR A 247 -18.68 14.53 -12.56
CA TYR A 247 -19.64 13.47 -12.86
C TYR A 247 -20.71 14.02 -13.81
N ILE A 248 -20.87 13.38 -14.97
CA ILE A 248 -21.84 13.72 -16.02
C ILE A 248 -22.87 12.61 -16.24
N GLY A 249 -22.87 11.59 -15.37
CA GLY A 249 -23.90 10.56 -15.37
C GLY A 249 -25.24 11.11 -14.84
N GLY A 250 -26.31 10.37 -15.11
CA GLY A 250 -27.68 10.72 -14.70
C GLY A 250 -28.42 9.54 -14.07
N LEU A 251 -27.67 8.61 -13.48
CA LEU A 251 -28.27 7.49 -12.75
C LEU A 251 -28.94 8.02 -11.47
N THR A 252 -30.00 7.35 -11.06
CA THR A 252 -30.70 7.62 -9.81
C THR A 252 -30.71 6.38 -8.94
N ASP A 253 -30.82 6.57 -7.62
CA ASP A 253 -31.05 5.48 -6.68
C ASP A 253 -32.50 4.97 -6.71
N ALA A 254 -32.86 4.09 -5.77
CA ALA A 254 -34.20 3.52 -5.65
C ALA A 254 -35.27 4.54 -5.22
N ASN A 255 -34.88 5.68 -4.67
CA ASN A 255 -35.77 6.78 -4.29
C ASN A 255 -35.96 7.80 -5.43
N GLY A 256 -35.17 7.68 -6.50
CA GLY A 256 -35.18 8.61 -7.63
C GLY A 256 -34.25 9.80 -7.45
N ASP A 257 -33.41 9.79 -6.41
CA ASP A 257 -32.42 10.82 -6.17
C ASP A 257 -31.21 10.60 -7.09
N THR A 258 -30.72 11.68 -7.71
CA THR A 258 -29.60 11.60 -8.67
C THR A 258 -28.27 11.47 -7.94
N TYR A 259 -27.44 10.50 -8.35
CA TYR A 259 -26.11 10.32 -7.77
C TYR A 259 -25.21 11.53 -7.99
N ALA A 260 -24.44 11.88 -6.96
CA ALA A 260 -23.41 12.91 -6.98
C ALA A 260 -22.12 12.39 -6.33
N PRO A 261 -21.43 11.42 -6.96
CA PRO A 261 -20.24 10.78 -6.40
C PRO A 261 -19.05 11.75 -6.30
N ASP A 262 -18.15 11.47 -5.35
CA ASP A 262 -16.90 12.22 -5.21
C ASP A 262 -15.83 11.68 -6.18
N THR A 263 -15.69 12.35 -7.33
CA THR A 263 -14.67 12.03 -8.35
C THR A 263 -13.24 12.31 -7.88
N ALA A 264 -13.06 13.07 -6.79
CA ALA A 264 -11.77 13.35 -6.20
C ALA A 264 -11.34 12.31 -5.16
N ASN A 265 -12.22 11.37 -4.80
CA ASN A 265 -11.90 10.33 -3.84
C ASN A 265 -10.84 9.38 -4.40
N ILE A 266 -9.77 9.13 -3.63
CA ILE A 266 -8.67 8.24 -4.02
C ILE A 266 -9.17 6.82 -4.27
N MET A 267 -10.20 6.34 -3.55
CA MET A 267 -10.76 4.99 -3.73
C MET A 267 -11.78 4.88 -4.87
N SER A 268 -12.09 5.97 -5.57
CA SER A 268 -12.97 5.93 -6.73
C SER A 268 -12.26 5.44 -8.00
N TYR A 269 -13.06 5.03 -9.00
CA TYR A 269 -12.62 4.70 -10.35
C TYR A 269 -12.57 5.90 -11.30
N ALA A 270 -12.65 7.14 -10.79
CA ALA A 270 -12.32 8.31 -11.58
C ALA A 270 -10.88 8.25 -12.10
N SER A 271 -10.61 8.95 -13.20
CA SER A 271 -9.25 9.10 -13.72
C SER A 271 -8.30 9.58 -12.63
N LYS A 272 -7.06 9.09 -12.64
CA LYS A 272 -6.03 9.41 -11.63
C LYS A 272 -5.78 10.91 -11.47
N SER A 273 -5.96 11.67 -12.55
CA SER A 273 -5.82 13.13 -12.56
C SER A 273 -6.90 13.84 -11.76
N CYS A 274 -8.04 13.18 -11.49
CA CYS A 274 -9.16 13.72 -10.73
C CYS A 274 -9.04 13.45 -9.25
N ARG A 275 -8.42 12.32 -8.88
CA ARG A 275 -8.30 11.88 -7.50
C ARG A 275 -7.27 12.72 -6.74
N SER A 276 -7.57 13.08 -5.51
CA SER A 276 -6.70 13.92 -4.69
C SER A 276 -6.79 13.67 -3.19
N GLN A 277 -7.84 13.01 -2.69
CA GLN A 277 -8.07 12.92 -1.24
C GLN A 277 -8.82 11.65 -0.80
N PHE A 278 -8.66 11.31 0.48
CA PHE A 278 -9.59 10.44 1.20
C PHE A 278 -10.57 11.29 2.01
N SER A 279 -11.73 10.73 2.35
CA SER A 279 -12.67 11.32 3.29
C SER A 279 -12.17 11.20 4.74
N ASN A 280 -12.80 11.93 5.67
CA ASN A 280 -12.41 11.89 7.08
C ASN A 280 -12.70 10.53 7.70
N ALA A 281 -13.83 9.90 7.34
CA ALA A 281 -14.16 8.58 7.85
C ALA A 281 -13.35 7.47 7.16
N GLN A 282 -12.86 7.67 5.94
CA GLN A 282 -11.83 6.79 5.35
C GLN A 282 -10.53 6.85 6.16
N PHE A 283 -10.04 8.03 6.56
CA PHE A 283 -8.89 8.13 7.47
C PHE A 283 -9.15 7.45 8.83
N ALA A 284 -10.36 7.62 9.38
CA ALA A 284 -10.75 6.96 10.63
C ALA A 284 -10.78 5.42 10.49
N ARG A 285 -11.29 4.90 9.38
CA ARG A 285 -11.35 3.47 9.05
C ARG A 285 -9.94 2.87 8.95
N MET A 286 -9.04 3.53 8.22
CA MET A 286 -7.65 3.07 8.08
C MET A 286 -6.91 3.04 9.42
N TYR A 287 -7.03 4.11 10.21
CA TYR A 287 -6.50 4.15 11.58
C TYR A 287 -7.07 3.01 12.43
N ALA A 288 -8.40 2.83 12.41
CA ALA A 288 -9.08 1.83 13.21
C ALA A 288 -8.65 0.40 12.86
N TYR A 289 -8.55 0.11 11.56
CA TYR A 289 -8.10 -1.19 11.09
C TYR A 289 -6.66 -1.44 11.51
N TYR A 290 -5.74 -0.50 11.28
CA TYR A 290 -4.37 -0.62 11.75
C TYR A 290 -4.29 -0.86 13.26
N LYS A 291 -5.04 -0.12 14.10
CA LYS A 291 -5.03 -0.32 15.55
C LYS A 291 -5.48 -1.73 15.97
N LEU A 292 -6.38 -2.33 15.20
CA LEU A 292 -6.88 -3.68 15.43
C LEU A 292 -5.83 -4.73 15.08
N VAL A 293 -5.15 -4.60 13.93
CA VAL A 293 -4.22 -5.61 13.40
C VAL A 293 -2.74 -5.28 13.63
N LYS A 294 -2.40 -4.18 14.31
CA LYS A 294 -0.99 -3.74 14.47
C LYS A 294 -0.08 -4.77 15.12
N GLU A 295 -0.64 -5.68 15.93
CA GLU A 295 0.15 -6.76 16.51
C GLU A 295 0.60 -7.74 15.42
N ASP A 296 -0.19 -7.95 14.35
CA ASP A 296 0.17 -8.78 13.20
C ASP A 296 1.33 -8.17 12.37
N PHE A 297 1.50 -6.84 12.43
CA PHE A 297 2.67 -6.13 11.87
C PHE A 297 3.89 -6.14 12.81
N ALA A 298 3.73 -6.60 14.06
CA ALA A 298 4.73 -6.53 15.11
C ALA A 298 5.06 -7.90 15.73
N SER A 299 4.44 -8.98 15.27
CA SER A 299 4.61 -10.33 15.83
C SER A 299 5.29 -11.28 14.84
N ASP A 300 6.48 -11.75 15.25
CA ASP A 300 7.05 -13.06 14.95
C ASP A 300 5.95 -14.13 14.78
N ASP A 301 5.65 -14.55 13.54
CA ASP A 301 5.47 -15.96 13.13
C ASP A 301 5.10 -16.05 11.63
N MET A 302 6.02 -16.53 10.79
CA MET A 302 5.77 -17.69 9.91
C MET A 302 7.06 -18.10 9.18
N ASP A 303 7.58 -19.24 9.63
CA ASP A 303 8.51 -20.18 8.98
C ASP A 303 8.61 -20.06 7.45
N LEU A 304 9.84 -20.00 6.91
CA LEU A 304 10.33 -20.83 5.78
C LEU A 304 11.85 -20.59 5.50
N SER A 305 12.68 -21.39 6.17
CA SER A 305 14.05 -21.85 5.81
C SER A 305 15.13 -20.86 5.30
N GLY A 306 15.87 -20.27 6.25
CA GLY A 306 17.23 -19.72 6.09
C GLY A 306 17.76 -19.32 7.47
N THR A 307 18.71 -20.06 8.05
CA THR A 307 19.08 -19.98 9.48
C THR A 307 19.62 -18.61 9.89
N ASN A 308 18.79 -17.82 10.57
CA ASN A 308 19.15 -16.59 11.29
C ASN A 308 19.75 -16.95 12.66
N VAL A 309 21.09 -17.04 12.73
CA VAL A 309 21.80 -17.43 13.96
C VAL A 309 21.58 -16.44 15.12
N LEU A 310 21.23 -15.18 14.82
CA LEU A 310 20.92 -14.17 15.85
C LEU A 310 19.49 -14.27 16.39
N SER A 311 18.50 -14.82 15.66
CA SER A 311 17.12 -14.93 16.17
C SER A 311 17.00 -15.98 17.29
N GLU A 312 17.79 -17.06 17.22
CA GLU A 312 17.90 -18.10 18.25
C GLU A 312 18.78 -17.70 19.45
N ILE A 313 19.33 -16.48 19.46
CA ILE A 313 20.21 -16.06 20.54
C ILE A 313 19.44 -15.95 21.86
N ARG A 314 19.92 -16.63 22.89
CA ARG A 314 19.43 -16.62 24.25
C ARG A 314 20.41 -15.85 25.10
N VAL A 315 19.84 -14.94 25.88
CA VAL A 315 20.57 -14.12 26.84
C VAL A 315 20.40 -14.73 28.22
N TYR A 316 21.52 -15.07 28.87
CA TYR A 316 21.51 -15.71 30.19
C TYR A 316 22.71 -15.29 31.05
N PRO A 317 22.62 -15.35 32.38
CA PRO A 317 21.40 -15.56 33.16
C PRO A 317 20.48 -14.33 33.08
N ASN A 318 19.17 -14.55 33.11
CA ASN A 318 18.16 -13.50 33.20
C ASN A 318 17.15 -13.89 34.29
N PRO A 319 17.19 -13.28 35.49
CA PRO A 319 17.99 -12.10 35.89
C PRO A 319 19.51 -12.35 36.01
N VAL A 320 20.32 -11.30 35.84
CA VAL A 320 21.80 -11.38 35.82
C VAL A 320 22.39 -11.38 37.23
N SER A 321 22.79 -12.54 37.73
CA SER A 321 23.30 -12.68 39.11
C SER A 321 24.82 -12.54 39.30
N GLY A 322 25.62 -12.39 38.23
CA GLY A 322 27.09 -12.41 38.29
C GLY A 322 27.83 -11.29 37.55
N GLY A 323 27.14 -10.22 37.17
CA GLY A 323 27.75 -9.08 36.47
C GLY A 323 27.99 -9.27 34.98
N TYR A 324 27.91 -10.51 34.48
CA TYR A 324 28.12 -10.84 33.07
C TYR A 324 26.83 -11.35 32.43
N LEU A 325 26.55 -10.82 31.24
CA LEU A 325 25.48 -11.25 30.35
C LEU A 325 26.08 -12.15 29.27
N LYS A 326 25.59 -13.38 29.13
CA LYS A 326 26.14 -14.39 28.22
C LYS A 326 25.18 -14.72 27.08
N PHE A 327 25.74 -15.21 25.98
CA PHE A 327 25.01 -15.64 24.79
C PHE A 327 25.27 -17.12 24.48
N ASN A 328 24.31 -17.80 23.85
CA ASN A 328 24.45 -19.18 23.37
C ASN A 328 25.07 -19.20 21.96
N LEU A 329 26.19 -18.51 21.77
CA LEU A 329 26.93 -18.50 20.50
C LEU A 329 28.29 -19.17 20.69
N THR A 330 28.63 -20.09 19.79
CA THR A 330 29.90 -20.85 19.81
C THR A 330 30.97 -20.24 18.89
N SER A 331 30.60 -19.45 17.89
CA SER A 331 31.52 -18.74 16.99
C SER A 331 30.83 -17.55 16.30
N PHE A 332 31.62 -16.55 15.91
CA PHE A 332 31.17 -15.41 15.10
C PHE A 332 31.68 -15.59 13.67
N GLU A 333 30.80 -15.69 12.67
CA GLU A 333 31.19 -15.67 11.25
C GLU A 333 31.45 -14.24 10.75
N SER A 334 30.95 -13.23 11.47
CA SER A 334 31.15 -11.80 11.19
C SER A 334 31.15 -10.97 12.49
N ALA A 335 31.64 -9.72 12.41
CA ALA A 335 31.69 -8.80 13.55
C ALA A 335 30.28 -8.43 14.05
N VAL A 336 30.00 -8.69 15.34
CA VAL A 336 28.69 -8.41 15.95
C VAL A 336 28.80 -7.21 16.89
N ASN A 337 28.03 -6.15 16.64
CA ASN A 337 27.95 -4.95 17.45
C ASN A 337 26.77 -5.00 18.42
N TYR A 338 26.97 -4.62 19.67
CA TYR A 338 25.91 -4.56 20.67
C TYR A 338 25.60 -3.12 21.15
N ARG A 339 24.34 -2.90 21.55
CA ARG A 339 23.85 -1.69 22.22
C ARG A 339 22.87 -2.08 23.32
N ILE A 340 23.08 -1.59 24.54
CA ILE A 340 22.16 -1.76 25.66
C ILE A 340 21.46 -0.43 25.93
N SER A 341 20.13 -0.47 26.10
CA SER A 341 19.30 0.68 26.44
C SER A 341 18.37 0.39 27.62
N ASN A 342 17.98 1.43 28.35
CA ASN A 342 16.89 1.33 29.31
C ASN A 342 15.52 1.33 28.60
N LEU A 343 14.43 1.08 29.34
CA LEU A 343 13.07 1.05 28.76
C LEU A 343 12.57 2.42 28.24
N GLN A 344 13.31 3.50 28.50
CA GLN A 344 13.04 4.83 27.96
C GLN A 344 13.83 5.11 26.66
N GLY A 345 14.58 4.12 26.15
CA GLY A 345 15.33 4.21 24.89
C GLY A 345 16.70 4.89 25.01
N GLN A 346 17.16 5.24 26.22
CA GLN A 346 18.49 5.81 26.41
C GLN A 346 19.55 4.72 26.32
N ILE A 347 20.55 4.89 25.44
CA ILE A 347 21.67 3.95 25.30
C ILE A 347 22.62 4.12 26.49
N VAL A 348 22.82 3.04 27.23
CA VAL A 348 23.64 3.00 28.46
C VAL A 348 24.95 2.23 28.27
N LEU A 349 25.05 1.37 27.24
CA LEU A 349 26.28 0.67 26.88
C LEU A 349 26.30 0.32 25.38
N ARG A 350 27.48 0.27 24.74
CA ARG A 350 27.66 -0.22 23.36
C ARG A 350 29.08 -0.69 23.10
N GLY A 351 29.27 -1.57 22.14
CA GLY A 351 30.59 -2.04 21.71
C GLY A 351 30.49 -3.12 20.64
N GLU A 352 31.61 -3.78 20.35
CA GLU A 352 31.69 -4.95 19.48
C GLU A 352 31.92 -6.20 20.35
N LEU A 353 31.27 -7.32 20.01
CA LEU A 353 31.41 -8.59 20.71
C LEU A 353 32.72 -9.28 20.28
N SER A 354 33.73 -9.19 21.14
CA SER A 354 34.97 -9.96 21.01
C SER A 354 34.95 -11.29 21.80
N SER A 355 33.87 -11.54 22.55
CA SER A 355 33.66 -12.67 23.47
C SER A 355 32.15 -12.96 23.56
N PRO A 356 31.69 -14.19 23.85
CA PRO A 356 30.27 -14.50 24.07
C PRO A 356 29.70 -13.96 25.39
N GLU A 357 30.36 -12.99 26.03
CA GLU A 357 29.96 -12.39 27.30
C GLU A 357 30.18 -10.87 27.30
N ILE A 358 29.27 -10.12 27.92
CA ILE A 358 29.37 -8.67 28.14
C ILE A 358 29.36 -8.38 29.64
N ASP A 359 30.28 -7.53 30.09
CA ASP A 359 30.27 -6.98 31.45
C ASP A 359 29.20 -5.89 31.58
N VAL A 360 28.22 -6.14 32.45
CA VAL A 360 27.08 -5.27 32.75
C VAL A 360 27.08 -4.78 34.21
N ASN A 361 28.20 -4.92 34.95
CA ASN A 361 28.29 -4.49 36.35
C ASN A 361 28.03 -2.98 36.55
N GLN A 362 28.32 -2.17 35.54
CA GLN A 362 28.11 -0.73 35.56
C GLN A 362 26.63 -0.31 35.41
N LEU A 363 25.73 -1.24 35.08
CA LEU A 363 24.31 -0.95 34.94
C LEU A 363 23.60 -1.05 36.29
N PRO A 364 22.78 -0.04 36.69
CA PRO A 364 21.90 -0.16 37.85
C PRO A 364 20.93 -1.33 37.74
N ALA A 365 20.38 -1.81 38.87
CA ALA A 365 19.32 -2.83 38.85
C ALA A 365 18.10 -2.32 38.06
N GLY A 366 17.61 -3.12 37.12
CA GLY A 366 16.54 -2.68 36.22
C GLY A 366 16.32 -3.58 35.01
N SER A 367 15.32 -3.24 34.21
CA SER A 367 15.05 -3.88 32.92
C SER A 367 15.76 -3.12 31.79
N TYR A 368 16.42 -3.88 30.92
CA TYR A 368 17.17 -3.34 29.78
C TYR A 368 16.82 -4.09 28.51
N LEU A 369 17.04 -3.42 27.37
CA LEU A 369 17.02 -4.01 26.04
C LEU A 369 18.46 -4.05 25.51
N ILE A 370 18.90 -5.22 25.06
CA ILE A 370 20.16 -5.39 24.34
C ILE A 370 19.86 -5.67 22.86
N SER A 371 20.35 -4.80 21.98
CA SER A 371 20.38 -4.97 20.54
C SER A 371 21.74 -5.54 20.14
N LEU A 372 21.76 -6.60 19.34
CA LEU A 372 22.94 -7.21 18.73
C LEU A 372 22.78 -7.14 17.21
N ASN A 373 23.79 -6.68 16.50
CA ASN A 373 23.72 -6.41 15.07
C ASN A 373 24.97 -6.97 14.40
N ASP A 374 24.82 -7.86 13.42
CA ASP A 374 25.89 -8.21 12.49
C ASP A 374 25.73 -7.45 11.16
N ALA A 375 26.42 -7.86 10.10
CA ALA A 375 26.34 -7.21 8.80
C ALA A 375 24.96 -7.37 8.10
N TYR A 376 24.14 -8.32 8.54
CA TYR A 376 22.93 -8.77 7.86
C TYR A 376 21.70 -8.81 8.78
N ASN A 377 21.89 -8.95 10.09
CA ASN A 377 20.84 -9.27 11.06
C ASN A 377 20.93 -8.35 12.29
N SER A 378 19.77 -8.05 12.89
CA SER A 378 19.67 -7.39 14.20
C SER A 378 18.67 -8.13 15.08
N VAL A 379 19.03 -8.37 16.34
CA VAL A 379 18.14 -8.96 17.34
C VAL A 379 18.11 -8.10 18.59
N VAL A 380 16.93 -7.90 19.16
CA VAL A 380 16.74 -7.21 20.44
C VAL A 380 16.22 -8.20 21.47
N LYS A 381 16.90 -8.34 22.60
CA LYS A 381 16.45 -9.16 23.74
C LYS A 381 16.32 -8.31 24.99
N LYS A 382 15.35 -8.66 25.84
CA LYS A 382 15.17 -8.04 27.15
C LYS A 382 15.92 -8.85 28.21
N PHE A 383 16.61 -8.17 29.12
CA PHE A 383 17.15 -8.80 30.33
C PHE A 383 16.95 -7.93 31.57
N ILE A 384 17.01 -8.56 32.74
CA ILE A 384 16.92 -7.92 34.04
C ILE A 384 18.29 -8.02 34.71
N LYS A 385 18.88 -6.88 35.10
CA LYS A 385 20.18 -6.81 35.78
C LYS A 385 20.04 -6.92 37.29
#